data_AF-A0A218UTG5-F1
#
_entry.id   AF-A0A218UTG5-F1
#
_cell.length_a   1.000
_cell.length_b   1.000
_cell.length_c   1.000
_cell.angle_alpha   90.00
_cell.angle_beta   90.00
_cell.angle_gamma   90.00
#
_symmetry.space_group_name_H-M   'P 1'
#
loop_
_entity.id
_entity.type
_entity.pdbx_description
1 polymer ?
#
loop_
_entity_poly.entity_id
_entity_poly.type
_entity_poly.pdbx_seq_one_letter_code
_entity_poly.pdbx_strand_id
1 'polypeptide(L)'
;MMKMEWCPAAAENAQNWANQCTLSHSPPNLRGTSNTTLFSDVLCGENLFMSSAPFSWSDVLQAWYNEEKNFEYGTGAKMKGAMFGHYTQVDIWCSDFTADIGNIDVSGET
;
A
#
# COMPACT_ATOMS: atom_id res chain seq x y z
N MET A 1 2.64 5.36 -17.74
CA MET A 1 2.68 5.62 -16.29
C MET A 1 1.83 6.85 -16.03
N MET A 2 0.84 6.76 -15.14
CA MET A 2 0.06 7.93 -14.73
C MET A 2 0.77 8.65 -13.59
N LYS A 3 0.44 9.94 -13.40
CA LYS A 3 0.91 10.71 -12.25
C LYS A 3 0.02 10.39 -11.05
N MET A 4 0.62 10.11 -9.90
CA MET A 4 -0.10 9.92 -8.63
C MET A 4 -0.44 11.28 -8.00
N GLU A 5 -1.62 11.39 -7.39
CA GLU A 5 -2.06 12.53 -6.57
C GLU A 5 -2.50 12.05 -5.18
N TRP A 6 -2.80 12.93 -4.21
CA TRP A 6 -3.15 12.54 -2.82
C TRP A 6 -4.67 12.44 -2.58
N CYS A 7 -5.16 11.42 -1.85
CA CYS A 7 -6.60 11.13 -1.64
C CYS A 7 -6.99 11.18 -0.16
N PRO A 8 -7.62 12.26 0.29
CA PRO A 8 -8.09 12.33 1.68
C PRO A 8 -8.92 11.11 2.12
N ALA A 9 -9.73 10.52 1.22
CA ALA A 9 -10.56 9.36 1.53
C ALA A 9 -9.77 8.03 1.67
N ALA A 10 -8.73 7.79 0.85
CA ALA A 10 -7.91 6.59 1.01
C ALA A 10 -6.91 6.75 2.17
N ALA A 11 -6.49 7.98 2.50
CA ALA A 11 -5.69 8.27 3.70
C ALA A 11 -6.46 7.96 4.98
N GLU A 12 -7.71 8.41 5.07
CA GLU A 12 -8.56 8.11 6.21
C GLU A 12 -8.75 6.60 6.38
N ASN A 13 -9.00 5.88 5.28
CA ASN A 13 -9.15 4.42 5.33
C ASN A 13 -7.85 3.70 5.74
N ALA A 14 -6.70 4.09 5.16
CA ALA A 14 -5.40 3.54 5.51
C ALA A 14 -5.05 3.79 6.99
N GLN A 15 -5.36 4.98 7.51
CA GLN A 15 -5.14 5.30 8.93
C GLN A 15 -6.07 4.48 9.83
N ASN A 16 -7.34 4.28 9.44
CA ASN A 16 -8.28 3.45 10.19
C ASN A 16 -7.81 2.00 10.30
N TRP A 17 -7.18 1.46 9.24
CA TRP A 17 -6.58 0.12 9.29
C TRP A 17 -5.29 0.09 10.11
N ALA A 18 -4.39 1.06 9.92
CA ALA A 18 -3.15 1.17 10.69
C ALA A 18 -3.42 1.24 12.20
N ASN A 19 -4.47 1.96 12.61
CA ASN A 19 -4.88 2.09 14.00
C ASN A 19 -5.30 0.78 14.69
N GLN A 20 -5.55 -0.30 13.94
CA GLN A 20 -5.84 -1.60 14.54
C GLN A 20 -4.58 -2.32 15.05
N CYS A 21 -3.39 -1.78 14.76
CA CYS A 21 -2.10 -2.33 15.19
C CYS A 21 -1.92 -3.81 14.77
N THR A 22 -2.51 -4.22 13.65
CA THR A 22 -2.37 -5.59 13.13
C THR A 22 -1.32 -5.63 12.01
N LEU A 23 -0.37 -6.57 12.11
CA LEU A 23 0.57 -6.87 11.02
C LEU A 23 -0.11 -7.75 9.96
N SER A 24 -1.24 -7.28 9.44
CA SER A 24 -1.99 -8.01 8.44
C SER A 24 -2.62 -7.07 7.44
N HIS A 25 -2.79 -7.56 6.20
CA HIS A 25 -3.49 -6.82 5.18
C HIS A 25 -4.98 -6.70 5.51
N SER A 26 -5.57 -5.55 5.20
CA SER A 26 -7.02 -5.35 5.35
C SER A 26 -7.81 -6.29 4.41
N PRO A 27 -8.98 -6.79 4.82
CA PRO A 27 -9.90 -7.46 3.90
C PRO A 27 -10.21 -6.58 2.68
N PRO A 28 -10.23 -7.10 1.44
CA PRO A 28 -10.44 -6.29 0.23
C PRO A 28 -11.73 -5.45 0.24
N ASN A 29 -12.79 -5.93 0.88
CA ASN A 29 -14.06 -5.22 1.02
C ASN A 29 -13.97 -3.99 1.95
N LEU A 30 -12.90 -3.87 2.73
CA LEU A 30 -12.62 -2.70 3.58
C LEU A 30 -11.68 -1.70 2.91
N ARG A 31 -11.19 -1.98 1.70
CA ARG A 31 -10.25 -1.09 0.95
C ARG A 31 -10.96 -0.10 0.03
N GLY A 32 -12.27 0.10 0.19
CA GLY A 32 -13.03 1.06 -0.59
C GLY A 32 -12.97 2.47 0.01
N THR A 33 -12.95 3.50 -0.83
CA THR A 33 -12.95 4.92 -0.41
C THR A 33 -14.36 5.54 -0.38
N SER A 34 -15.40 4.74 -0.13
CA SER A 34 -16.79 5.16 -0.30
C SER A 34 -17.22 6.22 0.74
N ASN A 35 -17.05 7.50 0.37
CA ASN A 35 -17.66 8.66 1.03
C ASN A 35 -18.65 9.38 0.11
N THR A 36 -18.60 9.19 -1.22
CA THR A 36 -19.38 10.00 -2.17
C THR A 36 -20.32 9.16 -3.03
N THR A 37 -21.54 9.67 -3.20
CA THR A 37 -22.68 9.05 -3.91
C THR A 37 -22.60 9.11 -5.44
N LEU A 38 -21.41 9.26 -6.04
CA LEU A 38 -21.28 9.46 -7.50
C LEU A 38 -20.23 8.61 -8.21
N PHE A 39 -19.35 7.90 -7.49
CA PHE A 39 -18.45 6.89 -8.08
C PHE A 39 -18.44 5.64 -7.19
N SER A 40 -19.17 4.60 -7.60
CA SER A 40 -19.27 3.34 -6.87
C SER A 40 -17.92 2.63 -6.80
N ASP A 41 -17.51 2.25 -5.58
CA ASP A 41 -16.66 1.10 -5.27
C ASP A 41 -15.33 0.97 -6.04
N VAL A 42 -14.47 2.00 -6.02
CA VAL A 42 -13.06 1.81 -6.39
C VAL A 42 -12.39 0.96 -5.31
N LEU A 43 -12.02 -0.27 -5.66
CA LEU A 43 -11.22 -1.14 -4.80
C LEU A 43 -9.77 -0.68 -4.84
N CYS A 44 -9.24 -0.25 -3.69
CA CYS A 44 -7.84 0.13 -3.57
C CYS A 44 -6.93 -1.09 -3.30
N GLY A 45 -5.72 -1.03 -3.85
CA GLY A 45 -4.60 -1.88 -3.41
C GLY A 45 -4.10 -1.46 -2.02
N GLU A 46 -3.20 -2.25 -1.43
CA GLU A 46 -2.60 -1.93 -0.14
C GLU A 46 -1.17 -2.48 -0.09
N ASN A 47 -0.22 -1.61 0.26
CA ASN A 47 1.13 -2.00 0.65
C ASN A 47 1.27 -1.81 2.17
N LEU A 48 1.84 -2.79 2.85
CA LEU A 48 2.04 -2.77 4.30
C LEU A 48 3.54 -2.79 4.61
N PHE A 49 3.96 -1.98 5.58
CA PHE A 49 5.32 -1.97 6.10
C PHE A 49 5.26 -1.90 7.63
N MET A 50 6.04 -2.75 8.28
CA MET A 50 6.19 -2.73 9.74
C MET A 50 7.66 -2.90 10.10
N SER A 51 8.06 -2.22 11.17
CA SER A 51 9.41 -2.23 11.69
C SER A 51 9.37 -2.06 13.20
N SER A 52 10.42 -2.53 13.90
CA SER A 52 10.64 -2.31 15.32
C SER A 52 11.25 -0.93 15.64
N ALA A 53 11.65 -0.18 14.62
CA ALA A 53 12.19 1.17 14.72
C ALA A 53 11.48 2.10 13.71
N PRO A 54 11.41 3.41 13.97
CA PRO A 54 10.85 4.36 13.01
C PRO A 54 11.73 4.44 11.75
N PHE A 55 11.08 4.43 10.58
CA PHE A 55 11.71 4.62 9.28
C PHE A 55 11.12 5.85 8.58
N SER A 56 11.91 6.50 7.73
CA SER A 56 11.37 7.56 6.87
C SER A 56 10.51 6.96 5.76
N TRP A 57 9.54 7.72 5.25
CA TRP A 57 8.73 7.29 4.10
C TRP A 57 9.58 6.97 2.87
N SER A 58 10.67 7.70 2.66
CA SER A 58 11.61 7.43 1.57
C SER A 58 12.24 6.03 1.70
N ASP A 59 12.59 5.62 2.92
CA ASP A 59 13.16 4.28 3.16
C ASP A 59 12.12 3.18 2.94
N VAL A 60 10.87 3.41 3.37
CA VAL A 60 9.75 2.49 3.17
C VAL A 60 9.44 2.29 1.69
N LEU A 61 9.32 3.39 0.95
CA LEU A 61 9.10 3.37 -0.51
C LEU A 61 10.25 2.66 -1.22
N GLN A 62 11.49 2.94 -0.82
CA GLN A 62 12.66 2.27 -1.39
C GLN A 62 12.67 0.76 -1.07
N ALA A 63 12.22 0.36 0.12
CA ALA A 63 12.12 -1.04 0.50
C ALA A 63 11.12 -1.79 -0.40
N TRP A 64 9.95 -1.20 -0.66
CA TRP A 64 8.98 -1.77 -1.62
C TRP A 64 9.53 -1.80 -3.05
N TYR A 65 10.21 -0.73 -3.49
CA TYR A 65 10.79 -0.66 -4.83
C TYR A 65 11.90 -1.71 -5.05
N ASN A 66 12.70 -2.00 -4.01
CA ASN A 66 13.80 -2.95 -4.09
C ASN A 66 13.38 -4.39 -4.45
N GLU A 67 12.08 -4.70 -4.39
CA GLU A 67 11.56 -5.97 -4.89
C GLU A 67 11.64 -6.10 -6.43
N GLU A 68 11.95 -5.02 -7.17
CA GLU A 68 12.27 -5.07 -8.61
C GLU A 68 13.32 -6.15 -8.94
N LYS A 69 14.23 -6.40 -8.00
CA LYS A 69 15.31 -7.37 -8.13
C LYS A 69 14.76 -8.78 -8.28
N ASN A 70 13.56 -9.03 -7.76
CA ASN A 70 12.84 -10.29 -7.81
C ASN A 70 11.83 -10.37 -8.97
N PHE A 71 11.61 -9.28 -9.71
CA PHE A 71 10.64 -9.19 -10.80
C PHE A 71 11.30 -9.21 -12.18
N GLU A 72 10.68 -9.89 -13.12
CA GLU A 72 11.01 -9.86 -14.55
C GLU A 72 9.76 -9.52 -15.35
N TYR A 73 9.85 -8.44 -16.12
CA TYR A 73 8.73 -7.96 -16.94
C TYR A 73 8.27 -9.04 -17.93
N GLY A 74 6.95 -9.26 -18.01
CA GLY A 74 6.34 -10.29 -18.87
C GLY A 74 6.35 -11.70 -18.31
N THR A 75 7.15 -11.98 -17.27
CA THR A 75 7.26 -13.32 -16.66
C THR A 75 6.77 -13.35 -15.21
N GLY A 76 6.94 -12.26 -14.45
CA GLY A 76 6.58 -12.17 -13.04
C GLY A 76 7.78 -12.43 -12.13
N ALA A 77 7.68 -13.35 -11.18
CA ALA A 77 8.78 -13.64 -10.25
C ALA A 77 9.97 -14.31 -10.95
N LYS A 78 11.17 -13.78 -10.75
CA LYS A 78 12.44 -14.39 -11.20
C LYS A 78 12.77 -15.71 -10.49
N MET A 79 12.27 -15.88 -9.26
CA MET A 79 12.46 -17.09 -8.45
C MET A 79 11.13 -17.51 -7.85
N LYS A 80 10.91 -18.81 -7.71
CA LYS A 80 9.68 -19.35 -7.11
C LYS A 80 9.55 -18.86 -5.67
N GLY A 81 8.44 -18.17 -5.39
CA GLY A 81 8.13 -17.63 -4.05
C GLY A 81 8.79 -16.29 -3.74
N ALA A 82 9.49 -15.65 -4.70
CA ALA A 82 10.00 -14.31 -4.48
C ALA A 82 8.86 -13.29 -4.43
N MET A 83 8.93 -12.37 -3.46
CA MET A 83 7.96 -11.29 -3.31
C MET A 83 8.35 -10.14 -4.24
N PHE A 84 7.37 -9.71 -5.03
CA PHE A 84 7.46 -8.57 -5.95
C PHE A 84 6.18 -7.72 -5.96
N GLY A 85 5.22 -8.08 -5.11
CA GLY A 85 3.88 -7.49 -5.10
C GLY A 85 3.91 -6.01 -4.73
N HIS A 86 4.75 -5.62 -3.76
CA HIS A 86 4.87 -4.22 -3.36
C HIS A 86 5.46 -3.39 -4.50
N TYR A 87 6.50 -3.89 -5.16
CA TYR A 87 7.10 -3.24 -6.32
C TYR A 87 6.09 -3.08 -7.48
N THR A 88 5.38 -4.15 -7.85
CA THR A 88 4.39 -4.05 -8.93
C THR A 88 3.19 -3.18 -8.56
N GLN A 89 2.86 -3.02 -7.27
CA GLN A 89 1.81 -2.12 -6.84
C GLN A 89 2.27 -0.66 -6.82
N VAL A 90 3.56 -0.40 -6.55
CA VAL A 90 4.19 0.93 -6.73
C VAL A 90 4.14 1.35 -8.20
N ASP A 91 4.31 0.40 -9.14
CA ASP A 91 4.40 0.68 -10.58
C ASP A 91 3.07 0.51 -11.37
N ILE A 92 2.09 -0.26 -10.88
CA ILE A 92 0.84 -0.59 -11.61
C ILE A 92 -0.38 -0.06 -10.84
N TRP A 93 -0.45 1.25 -10.72
CA TRP A 93 -1.75 1.92 -10.64
C TRP A 93 -2.23 2.26 -12.04
N CYS A 94 -3.18 1.44 -12.50
CA CYS A 94 -3.89 1.54 -13.77
C CYS A 94 -5.18 2.36 -13.55
N SER A 95 -5.43 3.30 -14.47
CA SER A 95 -6.56 4.24 -14.60
C SER A 95 -7.09 4.93 -13.32
N ASP A 96 -6.75 6.23 -13.19
CA ASP A 96 -7.38 7.28 -12.35
C ASP A 96 -7.03 7.37 -10.84
N PHE A 97 -5.77 7.14 -10.44
CA PHE A 97 -5.44 6.87 -9.03
C PHE A 97 -4.79 7.98 -8.18
N THR A 98 -5.07 7.83 -6.88
CA THR A 98 -4.77 8.73 -5.78
C THR A 98 -4.12 7.94 -4.60
N ALA A 99 -3.01 8.42 -4.03
CA ALA A 99 -2.02 7.77 -3.14
C ALA A 99 -2.09 8.23 -1.69
N ASP A 100 -2.15 7.29 -0.74
CA ASP A 100 -2.27 7.63 0.67
C ASP A 100 -1.58 6.70 1.65
N ILE A 101 -1.42 7.24 2.86
CA ILE A 101 -0.54 6.74 3.93
C ILE A 101 -1.31 6.78 5.26
N GLY A 102 -1.26 5.68 6.02
CA GLY A 102 -1.55 5.65 7.46
C GLY A 102 -0.29 5.27 8.24
N ASN A 103 -0.05 5.87 9.40
CA ASN A 103 1.08 5.53 10.28
C ASN A 103 0.62 5.41 11.73
N ILE A 104 1.17 4.46 12.47
CA ILE A 104 0.97 4.33 13.91
C ILE A 104 2.28 3.95 14.59
N ASP A 105 2.59 4.62 15.70
CA ASP A 105 3.67 4.23 16.59
C ASP A 105 3.08 3.35 17.70
N VAL A 106 3.45 2.07 17.70
CA VAL A 106 2.98 1.05 18.66
C VAL A 106 3.97 0.80 19.80
N SER A 107 4.99 1.65 19.97
CA SER A 107 6.09 1.44 20.93
C SER A 107 5.71 1.49 22.43
N GLY A 108 4.43 1.37 22.77
CA GLY A 108 3.92 1.48 24.14
C GLY A 108 2.76 0.55 24.50
N GLU A 109 2.33 -0.36 23.61
CA GLU A 109 1.26 -1.32 23.89
C GLU A 109 1.85 -2.66 24.36
N THR A 110 2.07 -2.78 25.67
CA THR A 110 2.36 -4.06 26.38
C THR A 110 1.26 -4.38 27.36
#